data_AF-A0A6A6FVC3-F1
#
_entry.id   AF-A0A6A6FVC3-F1
#
_cell.length_a   1.000
_cell.length_b   1.000
_cell.length_c   1.000
_cell.angle_alpha   90.00
_cell.angle_beta   90.00
_cell.angle_gamma   90.00
#
_symmetry.space_group_name_H-M   'P 1'
#
loop_
_entity.id
_entity.type
_entity.pdbx_description
1 polymer ?
#
loop_
_entity_poly.entity_id
_entity_poly.type
_entity_poly.pdbx_seq_one_letter_code
_entity_poly.pdbx_strand_id
1 'polypeptide(L)'
;MHAKSAFALFLATAIGVSGEPTWVNFPGQLDCPKGGIISQSKLEAAVYGPAGSIYETAAANLASGYCATEDFDDIPLYNVFIPGAASIGFAYQASTDTYWYCYNTALDSPFVPCKEESAPSS
;
A
#
# COMPACT_ATOMS: atom_id res chain seq x y z
N MET A 1 28.68 -45.39 -17.57
CA MET A 1 27.23 -45.14 -17.41
C MET A 1 27.06 -43.64 -17.21
N HIS A 2 26.64 -42.89 -18.24
CA HIS A 2 26.41 -41.44 -18.12
C HIS A 2 24.90 -41.20 -18.04
N ALA A 3 24.41 -40.93 -16.84
CA ALA A 3 23.02 -40.57 -16.61
C ALA A 3 22.80 -39.11 -17.05
N LYS A 4 21.93 -38.93 -18.04
CA LYS A 4 21.44 -37.62 -18.48
C LYS A 4 20.31 -37.21 -17.55
N SER A 5 20.54 -36.27 -16.64
CA SER A 5 19.48 -35.66 -15.84
C SER A 5 18.81 -34.56 -16.65
N ALA A 6 17.55 -34.79 -17.02
CA ALA A 6 16.67 -33.77 -17.58
C ALA A 6 16.07 -32.95 -16.43
N PHE A 7 16.40 -31.66 -16.37
CA PHE A 7 15.70 -30.69 -15.51
C PHE A 7 14.36 -30.35 -16.17
N ALA A 8 13.26 -30.78 -15.54
CA ALA A 8 11.92 -30.35 -15.89
C ALA A 8 11.69 -28.94 -15.34
N LEU A 9 11.63 -27.95 -16.24
CA LEU A 9 11.28 -26.57 -15.93
C LEU A 9 9.75 -26.48 -15.83
N PHE A 10 9.21 -26.44 -14.61
CA PHE A 10 7.80 -26.11 -14.39
C PHE A 10 7.63 -24.59 -14.52
N LEU A 11 7.14 -24.14 -15.69
CA LEU A 11 6.61 -22.79 -15.85
C LEU A 11 5.26 -22.73 -15.14
N ALA A 12 5.22 -22.22 -13.91
CA ALA A 12 3.98 -21.80 -13.28
C ALA A 12 3.52 -20.53 -14.00
N THR A 13 2.45 -20.65 -14.79
CA THR A 13 1.72 -19.51 -15.34
C THR A 13 1.12 -18.71 -14.20
N ALA A 14 1.77 -17.60 -13.83
CA ALA A 14 1.15 -16.57 -13.03
C ALA A 14 -0.02 -16.02 -13.83
N ILE A 15 -1.24 -16.31 -13.37
CA ILE A 15 -2.47 -15.70 -13.89
C ILE A 15 -2.43 -14.26 -13.37
N GLY A 16 -1.81 -13.38 -14.16
CA GLY A 16 -1.84 -11.95 -13.88
C GLY A 16 -3.29 -11.50 -13.96
N VAL A 17 -3.81 -10.92 -12.88
CA VAL A 17 -5.01 -10.09 -12.94
C VAL A 17 -4.67 -8.97 -13.92
N SER A 18 -5.16 -9.06 -15.15
CA SER A 18 -4.95 -8.06 -16.19
C SER A 18 -5.96 -6.93 -15.96
N GLY A 19 -5.70 -6.12 -14.95
CA GLY A 19 -6.40 -4.88 -14.65
C GLY A 19 -5.40 -3.90 -14.06
N GLU A 20 -5.52 -2.62 -14.37
CA GLU A 20 -4.79 -1.61 -13.61
C GLU A 20 -5.29 -1.62 -12.16
N PRO A 21 -4.40 -1.48 -11.16
CA PRO A 21 -4.81 -1.40 -9.76
C PRO A 21 -5.77 -0.24 -9.55
N THR A 22 -6.76 -0.43 -8.67
CA THR A 22 -7.67 0.65 -8.30
C THR A 22 -7.12 1.38 -7.09
N TRP A 23 -6.90 2.69 -7.21
CA TRP A 23 -6.39 3.56 -6.15
C TRP A 23 -7.52 4.40 -5.55
N VAL A 24 -7.83 4.18 -4.26
CA VAL A 24 -8.93 4.88 -3.58
C VAL A 24 -8.40 5.76 -2.46
N ASN A 25 -8.83 7.02 -2.45
CA ASN A 25 -8.45 8.05 -1.47
C ASN A 25 -6.95 8.37 -1.42
N PHE A 26 -6.18 8.03 -2.46
CA PHE A 26 -4.77 8.41 -2.53
C PHE A 26 -4.63 9.93 -2.74
N PRO A 27 -3.85 10.63 -1.91
CA PRO A 27 -3.57 12.03 -2.12
C PRO A 27 -2.68 12.25 -3.36
N GLY A 28 -2.82 13.42 -3.99
CA GLY A 28 -1.96 13.86 -5.08
C GLY A 28 -0.51 14.05 -4.65
N GLN A 29 -0.31 14.43 -3.38
CA GLN A 29 0.98 14.44 -2.72
C GLN A 29 0.85 14.45 -1.20
N LEU A 30 1.91 14.02 -0.53
CA LEU A 30 2.11 14.20 0.91
C LEU A 30 3.26 15.17 1.14
N ASP A 31 3.02 16.25 1.87
CA ASP A 31 4.05 17.17 2.34
C ASP A 31 4.45 16.79 3.77
N CYS A 32 5.61 16.13 3.89
CA CYS A 32 6.11 15.60 5.15
C CYS A 32 7.15 16.57 5.76
N PRO A 33 7.02 16.99 7.03
CA PRO A 33 7.89 17.99 7.65
C PRO A 33 9.40 17.74 7.54
N LYS A 34 9.84 16.48 7.49
CA LYS A 34 11.25 16.09 7.31
C LYS A 34 11.52 15.22 6.08
N GLY A 35 10.45 14.78 5.40
CA GLY A 35 10.53 13.96 4.19
C GLY A 35 10.45 14.73 2.89
N GLY A 36 10.05 16.01 2.98
CA GLY A 36 9.65 16.79 1.81
C GLY A 36 8.41 16.21 1.16
N ILE A 37 8.26 16.51 -0.13
CA ILE A 37 7.10 16.12 -0.92
C ILE A 37 7.25 14.67 -1.42
N ILE A 38 6.25 13.85 -1.11
CA ILE A 38 6.04 12.54 -1.74
C ILE A 38 4.95 12.73 -2.79
N SER A 39 5.27 12.53 -4.07
CA SER A 39 4.28 12.54 -5.14
C SER A 39 3.34 11.33 -5.03
N GLN A 40 2.12 11.45 -5.57
CA GLN A 40 1.18 10.33 -5.70
C GLN A 40 1.83 9.09 -6.33
N SER A 41 2.56 9.25 -7.43
CA SER A 41 3.24 8.13 -8.09
C SER A 41 4.26 7.41 -7.21
N LYS A 42 4.96 8.14 -6.32
CA LYS A 42 5.90 7.56 -5.36
C LYS A 42 5.16 6.86 -4.22
N LEU A 43 4.01 7.39 -3.82
CA LEU A 43 3.13 6.79 -2.82
C LEU A 43 2.56 5.46 -3.35
N GLU A 44 1.96 5.46 -4.55
CA GLU A 44 1.45 4.27 -5.24
C GLU A 44 2.54 3.21 -5.41
N ALA A 45 3.72 3.61 -5.92
CA ALA A 45 4.85 2.69 -6.07
C ALA A 45 5.36 2.10 -4.74
N ALA A 46 5.20 2.82 -3.62
CA ALA A 46 5.60 2.32 -2.30
C ALA A 46 4.63 1.26 -1.75
N VAL A 47 3.35 1.35 -2.10
CA VAL A 47 2.31 0.43 -1.60
C VAL A 47 1.95 -0.69 -2.57
N TYR A 48 2.34 -0.58 -3.85
CA TYR A 48 1.92 -1.52 -4.90
C TYR A 48 2.38 -2.97 -4.62
N GLY A 49 1.45 -3.91 -4.77
CA GLY A 49 1.57 -5.30 -4.32
C GLY A 49 1.30 -5.45 -2.82
N PRO A 50 1.53 -6.64 -2.23
CA PRO A 50 1.54 -6.79 -0.77
C PRO A 50 2.85 -6.20 -0.20
N ALA A 51 3.01 -4.88 -0.30
CA ALA A 51 4.18 -4.17 0.19
C ALA A 51 4.09 -3.94 1.71
N GLY A 52 5.24 -3.98 2.39
CA GLY A 52 5.30 -3.77 3.82
C GLY A 52 4.87 -4.99 4.64
N SER A 53 4.26 -4.75 5.80
CA SER A 53 3.83 -5.81 6.73
C SER A 53 2.39 -5.59 7.15
N ILE A 54 1.67 -6.67 7.41
CA ILE A 54 0.34 -6.61 8.02
C ILE A 54 0.49 -5.98 9.41
N TYR A 55 -0.15 -4.84 9.61
CA TYR A 55 -0.21 -4.13 10.88
C TYR A 55 -1.43 -4.57 11.69
N GLU A 56 -2.58 -4.73 11.04
CA GLU A 56 -3.83 -5.25 11.63
C GLU A 56 -4.49 -6.23 10.67
N THR A 57 -5.18 -7.24 11.20
CA THR A 57 -5.94 -8.19 10.38
C THR A 57 -7.20 -7.57 9.76
N ALA A 58 -7.68 -6.47 10.32
CA ALA A 58 -8.81 -5.68 9.86
C ALA A 58 -8.47 -4.19 9.92
N ALA A 59 -8.57 -3.45 8.82
CA ALA A 59 -8.27 -2.02 8.81
C ALA A 59 -9.31 -1.19 9.57
N ALA A 60 -10.51 -1.73 9.77
CA ALA A 60 -11.52 -1.17 10.65
C ALA A 60 -11.08 -1.06 12.13
N ASN A 61 -10.07 -1.84 12.56
CA ASN A 61 -9.51 -1.74 13.92
C ASN A 61 -8.79 -0.41 14.19
N LEU A 62 -8.55 0.41 13.16
CA LEU A 62 -7.98 1.73 13.33
C LEU A 62 -8.89 2.61 14.21
N ALA A 63 -8.28 3.32 15.16
CA ALA A 63 -8.99 4.31 15.96
C ALA A 63 -9.47 5.52 15.12
N SER A 64 -8.80 5.80 13.99
CA SER A 64 -9.08 6.91 13.10
C SER A 64 -8.41 6.72 11.74
N GLY A 65 -8.92 7.38 10.71
CA GLY A 65 -8.41 7.33 9.34
C GLY A 65 -9.51 6.98 8.35
N TYR A 66 -9.18 6.90 7.07
CA TYR A 66 -10.17 6.63 6.03
C TYR A 66 -10.74 5.20 6.08
N CYS A 67 -9.97 4.26 6.60
CA CYS A 67 -10.36 2.84 6.67
C CYS A 67 -10.95 2.43 8.04
N ALA A 68 -11.16 3.39 8.96
CA ALA A 68 -11.74 3.12 10.28
C ALA A 68 -13.28 2.99 10.19
N THR A 69 -13.77 2.15 9.28
CA THR A 69 -15.20 1.91 9.03
C THR A 69 -15.48 0.41 8.87
N GLU A 70 -16.73 -0.01 9.10
CA GLU A 70 -17.17 -1.43 9.02
C GLU A 70 -16.91 -2.07 7.64
N ASP A 71 -16.80 -1.26 6.57
CA ASP A 71 -16.45 -1.74 5.22
C ASP A 71 -15.07 -2.42 5.15
N PHE A 72 -14.23 -2.23 6.17
CA PHE A 72 -12.87 -2.75 6.25
C PHE A 72 -12.66 -3.82 7.34
N ASP A 73 -13.72 -4.39 7.90
CA ASP A 73 -13.65 -5.41 8.97
C ASP A 73 -12.94 -6.71 8.54
N ASP A 74 -13.00 -7.05 7.25
CA ASP A 74 -12.35 -8.25 6.69
C ASP A 74 -11.20 -7.90 5.72
N ILE A 75 -10.76 -6.65 5.69
CA ILE A 75 -9.67 -6.21 4.82
C ILE A 75 -8.43 -5.90 5.68
N PRO A 76 -7.31 -6.62 5.49
CA PRO A 76 -6.11 -6.40 6.29
C PRO A 76 -5.52 -5.01 6.03
N LEU A 77 -4.99 -4.44 7.11
CA LEU A 77 -4.23 -3.20 7.07
C LEU A 77 -2.75 -3.52 6.94
N TYR A 78 -2.12 -2.94 5.93
CA TYR A 78 -0.69 -2.98 5.71
C TYR A 78 -0.07 -1.65 6.14
N ASN A 79 1.18 -1.72 6.57
CA ASN A 79 2.01 -0.55 6.78
C ASN A 79 3.31 -0.69 5.99
N VAL A 80 3.64 0.35 5.23
CA VAL A 80 4.92 0.46 4.52
C VAL A 80 5.64 1.73 4.94
N PHE A 81 6.96 1.64 5.04
CA PHE A 81 7.82 2.75 5.38
C PHE A 81 8.47 3.34 4.12
N ILE A 82 8.30 4.64 3.89
CA ILE A 82 9.01 5.41 2.88
C ILE A 82 10.25 6.01 3.54
N PRO A 83 11.47 5.53 3.22
CA PRO A 83 12.70 5.95 3.89
C PRO A 83 12.90 7.46 3.88
N GLY A 84 13.18 8.01 5.06
CA GLY A 84 13.42 9.44 5.22
C GLY A 84 12.17 10.32 5.18
N ALA A 85 10.97 9.77 4.89
CA ALA A 85 9.74 10.55 4.88
C ALA A 85 8.65 10.15 5.89
N ALA A 86 8.04 8.98 5.74
CA ALA A 86 6.79 8.64 6.44
C ALA A 86 6.52 7.14 6.47
N SER A 87 5.63 6.72 7.38
CA SER A 87 4.93 5.44 7.30
C SER A 87 3.55 5.64 6.70
N ILE A 88 3.15 4.75 5.81
CA ILE A 88 1.89 4.76 5.08
C ILE A 88 1.08 3.55 5.49
N GLY A 89 -0.13 3.78 6.01
CA GLY A 89 -1.12 2.74 6.26
C GLY A 89 -2.07 2.62 5.08
N PHE A 90 -2.24 1.41 4.56
CA PHE A 90 -3.13 1.15 3.44
C PHE A 90 -3.84 -0.20 3.59
N ALA A 91 -5.07 -0.28 3.10
CA ALA A 91 -5.81 -1.54 2.99
C ALA A 91 -5.66 -2.07 1.55
N TYR A 92 -5.57 -3.39 1.39
CA TYR A 92 -5.44 -4.02 0.08
C TYR A 92 -6.37 -5.22 -0.06
N GLN A 93 -7.13 -5.26 -1.14
CA GLN A 93 -8.03 -6.36 -1.49
C GLN A 93 -7.57 -6.99 -2.81
N ALA A 94 -6.96 -8.17 -2.71
CA ALA A 94 -6.40 -8.88 -3.86
C ALA A 94 -7.44 -9.33 -4.90
N SER A 95 -8.69 -9.59 -4.49
CA SER A 95 -9.74 -10.05 -5.41
C SER A 95 -10.15 -9.00 -6.46
N THR A 96 -9.98 -7.73 -6.13
CA THR A 96 -10.33 -6.57 -6.97
C THR A 96 -9.11 -5.73 -7.35
N ASP A 97 -7.91 -6.13 -6.89
CA ASP A 97 -6.66 -5.37 -6.94
C ASP A 97 -6.85 -3.90 -6.51
N THR A 98 -7.59 -3.70 -5.42
CA THR A 98 -7.92 -2.36 -4.92
C THR A 98 -7.07 -2.02 -3.70
N TYR A 99 -6.52 -0.81 -3.71
CA TYR A 99 -5.72 -0.22 -2.64
C TYR A 99 -6.47 0.99 -2.10
N TRP A 100 -6.63 1.05 -0.78
CA TRP A 100 -7.17 2.22 -0.09
C TRP A 100 -6.10 2.84 0.77
N TYR A 101 -5.88 4.13 0.58
CA TYR A 101 -5.08 4.91 1.49
C TYR A 101 -5.85 5.12 2.80
N CYS A 102 -5.27 4.72 3.93
CA CYS A 102 -5.95 4.75 5.24
C CYS A 102 -5.46 5.91 6.12
N TYR A 103 -4.13 6.05 6.24
CA TYR A 103 -3.48 7.11 7.02
C TYR A 103 -2.00 7.24 6.65
N ASN A 104 -1.37 8.30 7.13
CA ASN A 104 0.08 8.44 7.14
C ASN A 104 0.60 8.92 8.51
N THR A 105 1.89 8.71 8.76
CA THR A 105 2.58 9.24 9.95
C THR A 105 3.98 9.70 9.55
N ALA A 106 4.35 10.93 9.89
CA ALA A 106 5.68 11.45 9.59
C ALA A 106 6.75 10.81 10.51
N LEU A 107 7.96 10.66 9.99
CA LEU A 107 9.07 9.90 10.60
C LEU A 107 9.48 10.29 12.02
N ASP A 108 9.25 11.53 12.43
CA ASP A 108 9.76 12.07 13.70
C ASP A 108 8.67 12.48 14.68
N SER A 109 7.40 12.19 14.38
CA SER A 109 6.34 12.37 15.35
C SER A 109 5.19 11.41 15.07
N PRO A 110 4.90 10.47 15.99
CA PRO A 110 3.77 9.55 15.84
C PRO A 110 2.41 10.28 15.84
N PHE A 111 2.40 11.60 16.09
CA PHE A 111 1.19 12.43 16.14
C PHE A 111 1.11 13.47 15.02
N VAL A 112 2.13 13.59 14.16
CA VAL A 112 2.11 14.55 13.04
C VAL A 112 2.01 13.79 11.73
N PRO A 113 0.85 13.79 11.06
CA PRO A 113 0.77 13.31 9.70
C PRO A 113 1.49 14.29 8.77
N CYS A 114 2.02 13.79 7.67
CA CYS A 114 2.25 14.58 6.47
C CYS A 114 0.93 15.22 6.02
N LYS A 115 1.02 16.44 5.51
CA LYS A 115 -0.13 17.14 4.97
C LYS A 115 -0.51 16.51 3.64
N GLU A 116 -1.77 16.10 3.53
CA GLU A 116 -2.35 15.57 2.30
C GLU A 116 -2.79 16.72 1.40
N GLU A 117 -2.44 16.63 0.12
CA GLU A 117 -3.03 17.48 -0.92
C GLU A 117 -3.85 16.60 -1.87
N SER A 118 -5.06 17.04 -2.19
CA SER A 118 -5.98 16.30 -3.06
C SER A 118 -5.34 15.99 -4.40
N ALA A 119 -5.60 14.79 -4.93
CA ALA A 119 -5.22 14.47 -6.31
C ALA A 119 -5.88 15.47 -7.27
N PRO A 120 -5.17 15.93 -8.31
CA PRO A 120 -5.79 16.78 -9.32
C PRO A 120 -6.96 16.02 -9.96
N SER A 121 -8.15 16.63 -9.93
CA SER A 121 -9.32 16.12 -10.64
C SER A 121 -8.95 15.98 -12.11
N SER A 122 -8.86 14.74 -12.60
CA SER A 122 -8.61 14.45 -14.01
C SER A 122 -9.86 14.68 -14.85
#